data_AF-A0A0F0GFF4-F1
#
_entry.id   AF-A0A0F0GFF4-F1
#
_cell.length_a   1.000
_cell.length_b   1.000
_cell.length_c   1.000
_cell.angle_alpha   90.00
_cell.angle_beta   90.00
_cell.angle_gamma   90.00
#
_symmetry.space_group_name_H-M   'P 1'
#
loop_
_entity.id
_entity.type
_entity.pdbx_description
1 polymer ?
#
loop_
_entity_poly.entity_id
_entity_poly.type
_entity_poly.pdbx_seq_one_letter_code
_entity_poly.pdbx_strand_id
1 'polypeptide(L)'
;LDRIAAVDPEVNAYVTVTADAPLRSPREAEREIAAGLYRGPLHGLPFGLRELVDTAGVPTTVSYLVRADHVPTADAAVTARLHGAAAVRVGKTDTDEFAYGTT
;
A
#
# COMPACT_ATOMS: atom_id res chain seq x y z
N LEU A 1 7.97 -7.87 -5.22
CA LEU A 1 7.77 -6.84 -6.27
C LEU A 1 7.90 -7.46 -7.65
N ASP A 2 8.90 -8.33 -7.89
CA ASP A 2 9.10 -9.05 -9.16
C ASP A 2 7.84 -9.74 -9.69
N ARG A 3 7.08 -10.40 -8.81
CA ARG A 3 5.82 -11.04 -9.20
C ARG A 3 4.76 -10.04 -9.69
N ILE A 4 4.70 -8.84 -9.09
CA ILE A 4 3.81 -7.77 -9.55
C ILE A 4 4.28 -7.31 -10.93
N ALA A 5 5.58 -7.01 -11.08
CA ALA A 5 6.14 -6.58 -12.36
C ALA A 5 5.91 -7.58 -13.51
N ALA A 6 5.94 -8.88 -13.21
CA ALA A 6 5.75 -9.94 -14.21
C ALA A 6 4.28 -10.21 -14.60
N VAL A 7 3.30 -9.75 -13.82
CA VAL A 7 1.87 -10.16 -13.97
C VAL A 7 0.93 -8.99 -14.13
N ASP A 8 1.20 -7.92 -13.40
CA ASP A 8 0.32 -6.76 -13.36
C ASP A 8 0.16 -6.04 -14.71
N PRO A 9 1.10 -6.12 -15.69
CA PRO A 9 0.81 -5.63 -17.04
C PRO A 9 -0.41 -6.29 -17.71
N GLU A 10 -0.76 -7.52 -17.33
CA GLU A 10 -1.94 -8.23 -17.86
C GLU A 10 -3.15 -8.12 -16.94
N VAL A 11 -2.95 -8.03 -15.62
CA VAL A 11 -4.03 -8.00 -14.63
C VAL A 11 -4.52 -6.59 -14.34
N ASN A 12 -3.63 -5.59 -14.43
CA ASN A 12 -3.88 -4.18 -14.13
C ASN A 12 -4.50 -3.97 -12.73
N ALA A 13 -3.97 -4.66 -11.71
CA ALA A 13 -4.49 -4.57 -10.35
C ALA A 13 -3.90 -3.41 -9.55
N TYR A 14 -2.74 -2.84 -9.92
CA TYR A 14 -2.13 -1.74 -9.18
C TYR A 14 -2.15 -0.42 -9.97
N VAL A 15 -2.68 0.62 -9.36
CA VAL A 15 -2.54 2.01 -9.84
C VAL A 15 -1.15 2.55 -9.51
N THR A 16 -0.61 2.15 -8.36
CA THR A 16 0.71 2.60 -7.90
C THR A 16 1.43 1.49 -7.16
N VAL A 17 2.57 1.05 -7.68
CA VAL A 17 3.49 0.16 -6.95
C VAL A 17 4.50 1.04 -6.20
N THR A 18 4.63 0.87 -4.89
CA THR A 18 5.51 1.72 -4.08
C THR A 18 6.83 1.04 -3.77
N ALA A 19 7.61 0.79 -4.82
CA ALA A 19 8.94 0.19 -4.70
C ALA A 19 9.93 1.12 -3.96
N ASP A 20 9.86 2.43 -4.22
CA ASP A 20 10.85 3.40 -3.74
C ASP A 20 10.42 4.15 -2.47
N ALA A 21 9.15 4.03 -2.07
CA ALA A 21 8.57 4.73 -0.93
C ALA A 21 7.74 3.82 0.00
N PRO A 22 8.23 2.65 0.42
CA PRO A 22 7.59 1.94 1.50
C PRO A 22 7.81 2.73 2.79
N LEU A 23 6.73 3.01 3.53
CA LEU A 23 6.80 3.73 4.82
C LEU A 23 7.70 3.04 5.84
N ARG A 24 7.99 1.75 5.63
CA ARG A 24 9.03 1.02 6.34
C ARG A 24 9.75 0.09 5.36
N SER A 25 11.08 0.08 5.40
CA SER A 25 11.87 -0.79 4.53
C SER A 25 11.60 -2.25 4.89
N PRO A 26 11.40 -3.16 3.90
CA PRO A 26 11.36 -4.59 4.15
C PRO A 26 12.57 -5.09 4.95
N ARG A 27 13.74 -4.46 4.74
CA ARG A 27 14.99 -4.78 5.45
C ARG A 27 14.93 -4.46 6.94
N GLU A 28 14.14 -3.47 7.34
CA GLU A 28 13.95 -3.13 8.75
C GLU A 28 13.11 -4.21 9.44
N ALA A 29 12.01 -4.63 8.81
CA ALA A 29 11.19 -5.74 9.29
C ALA A 29 12.01 -7.04 9.40
N GLU A 30 12.83 -7.36 8.39
CA GLU A 30 13.75 -8.51 8.43
C GLU A 30 14.72 -8.45 9.61
N ARG A 31 15.34 -7.27 9.86
CA ARG A 31 16.27 -7.09 10.98
C ARG A 31 15.58 -7.29 12.33
N GLU A 32 14.39 -6.73 12.50
CA GLU A 32 13.63 -6.88 13.75
C GLU A 32 13.21 -8.33 13.98
N ILE A 33 12.69 -9.00 12.94
CA ILE A 33 12.32 -10.41 12.98
C ILE A 33 13.54 -11.27 13.34
N ALA A 34 14.69 -11.04 12.70
CA ALA A 34 15.92 -11.78 12.98
C ALA A 34 16.43 -11.55 14.41
N ALA A 35 16.15 -10.38 15.00
CA ALA A 35 16.46 -10.06 16.39
C ALA A 35 15.40 -10.57 17.40
N GLY A 36 14.34 -11.26 16.95
CA GLY A 36 13.25 -11.74 17.79
C GLY A 36 12.25 -10.65 18.23
N LEU A 37 12.33 -9.45 17.64
CA LEU A 37 11.49 -8.30 17.94
C LEU A 37 10.19 -8.32 17.11
N TYR A 38 9.32 -9.28 17.39
CA TYR A 38 8.04 -9.40 16.68
C TYR A 38 7.02 -8.35 17.14
N ARG A 39 6.53 -7.52 16.21
CA ARG A 39 5.51 -6.49 16.49
C ARG A 39 4.05 -6.98 16.38
N GLY A 40 3.85 -8.22 15.97
CA GLY A 40 2.53 -8.83 15.82
C GLY A 40 2.47 -9.82 14.65
N PRO A 41 1.27 -10.38 14.39
CA PRO A 41 1.08 -11.44 13.39
C PRO A 41 1.27 -10.97 11.94
N LEU A 42 1.26 -9.66 11.69
CA LEU A 42 1.42 -9.08 10.36
C LEU A 42 2.83 -8.53 10.09
N HIS A 43 3.77 -8.72 11.03
CA HIS A 43 5.11 -8.16 10.91
C HIS A 43 5.82 -8.68 9.66
N GLY A 44 6.19 -7.77 8.76
CA GLY A 44 6.93 -8.07 7.53
C GLY A 44 6.04 -8.55 6.38
N LEU A 45 4.74 -8.78 6.62
CA LEU A 45 3.86 -9.29 5.57
C LEU A 45 3.55 -8.20 4.53
N PRO A 46 3.64 -8.52 3.23
CA PRO A 46 3.29 -7.60 2.17
C PRO A 46 1.77 -7.39 2.09
N PHE A 47 1.33 -6.15 1.86
CA PHE A 47 -0.09 -5.84 1.61
C PHE A 47 -0.28 -4.73 0.57
N GLY A 48 -1.38 -4.81 -0.17
CA GLY A 48 -1.89 -3.72 -1.01
C GLY A 48 -3.04 -2.99 -0.29
N LEU A 49 -3.21 -1.70 -0.58
CA LEU A 49 -4.38 -0.94 -0.14
C LEU A 49 -5.20 -0.55 -1.35
N ARG A 50 -6.52 -0.70 -1.29
CA ARG A 50 -7.41 -0.11 -2.29
C ARG A 50 -7.14 1.38 -2.40
N GLU A 51 -7.10 1.88 -3.62
CA GLU A 51 -6.61 3.22 -3.91
C GLU A 51 -7.43 4.32 -3.22
N LEU A 52 -8.69 4.03 -2.84
CA LEU A 52 -9.55 4.89 -2.01
C LEU A 52 -9.12 5.09 -0.55
N VAL A 53 -8.14 4.32 -0.05
CA VAL A 53 -7.72 4.39 1.36
C VAL A 53 -6.53 5.32 1.49
N ASP A 54 -6.65 6.45 2.18
CA ASP A 54 -5.55 7.41 2.33
C ASP A 54 -4.26 6.81 2.91
N THR A 55 -3.14 7.26 2.34
CA THR A 55 -1.79 6.96 2.82
C THR A 55 -0.95 8.23 2.71
N ALA A 56 -0.35 8.64 3.81
CA ALA A 56 0.44 9.87 3.86
C ALA A 56 1.57 9.83 2.83
N GLY A 57 1.67 10.87 1.99
CA GLY A 57 2.72 11.01 0.99
C GLY A 57 2.61 10.09 -0.23
N VAL A 58 1.51 9.34 -0.39
CA VAL A 58 1.26 8.47 -1.55
C VAL A 58 -0.01 8.93 -2.26
N PRO A 59 -0.01 9.12 -3.59
CA PRO A 59 -1.21 9.51 -4.34
C PRO A 59 -2.43 8.65 -4.01
N THR A 60 -3.58 9.32 -3.84
CA THR A 60 -4.88 8.71 -3.53
C THR A 60 -5.99 9.49 -4.25
N THR A 61 -6.24 9.10 -5.50
CA THR A 61 -7.10 9.78 -6.48
C THR A 61 -8.55 9.26 -6.49
N VAL A 62 -8.87 8.16 -5.80
CA VAL A 62 -10.16 7.44 -5.86
C VAL A 62 -10.58 7.07 -7.29
N SER A 63 -9.59 6.77 -8.14
CA SER A 63 -9.71 6.60 -9.59
C SER A 63 -10.45 7.76 -10.29
N TYR A 64 -10.36 8.97 -9.73
CA TYR A 64 -11.07 10.15 -10.21
C TYR A 64 -10.10 11.24 -10.67
N LEU A 65 -10.27 11.66 -11.92
CA LEU A 65 -9.35 12.61 -12.59
C LEU A 65 -9.19 13.94 -11.84
N VAL A 66 -10.27 14.46 -11.22
CA VAL A 66 -10.20 15.73 -10.47
C VAL A 66 -9.29 15.63 -9.23
N ARG A 67 -9.00 14.41 -8.77
CA ARG A 67 -8.10 14.13 -7.65
C ARG A 67 -6.74 13.58 -8.11
N ALA A 68 -6.38 13.72 -9.38
CA ALA A 68 -5.10 13.24 -9.91
C ALA A 68 -3.88 13.71 -9.08
N ASP A 69 -3.91 14.96 -8.60
CA ASP A 69 -2.84 15.55 -7.79
C ASP A 69 -3.06 15.40 -6.27
N HIS A 70 -4.03 14.59 -5.84
CA HIS A 70 -4.32 14.41 -4.43
C HIS A 70 -3.30 13.50 -3.75
N VAL A 71 -2.50 14.09 -2.88
CA VAL A 71 -1.58 13.38 -1.99
C VAL A 71 -1.99 13.65 -0.54
N PRO A 72 -2.50 12.65 0.20
CA PRO A 72 -2.87 12.82 1.60
C PRO A 72 -1.67 13.20 2.47
N THR A 73 -1.89 14.06 3.47
CA THR A 73 -0.89 14.43 4.48
C THR A 73 -0.91 13.51 5.71
N ALA A 74 -1.95 12.69 5.85
CA ALA A 74 -2.14 11.77 6.96
C ALA A 74 -2.62 10.39 6.47
N ASP A 75 -2.30 9.36 7.26
CA ASP A 75 -2.79 8.00 7.03
C ASP A 75 -4.26 7.88 7.44
N ALA A 76 -5.02 7.09 6.68
CA ALA A 76 -6.30 6.56 7.17
C ALA A 76 -6.07 5.66 8.39
N ALA A 77 -7.10 5.48 9.23
CA ALA A 77 -6.99 4.71 10.47
C ALA A 77 -6.58 3.24 10.26
N VAL A 78 -6.94 2.62 9.12
CA VAL A 78 -6.48 1.25 8.77
C VAL A 78 -5.01 1.24 8.36
N THR A 79 -4.60 2.22 7.58
CA THR A 79 -3.21 2.42 7.14
C THR A 79 -2.29 2.57 8.35
N ALA A 80 -2.64 3.45 9.28
CA ALA A 80 -1.88 3.65 10.52
C ALA A 80 -1.75 2.37 11.36
N ARG A 81 -2.82 1.56 11.45
CA ARG A 81 -2.79 0.28 12.18
C ARG A 81 -1.88 -0.75 11.52
N LEU A 82 -1.92 -0.87 10.20
CA LEU A 82 -1.05 -1.78 9.45
C LEU A 82 0.42 -1.37 9.55
N HIS A 83 0.72 -0.06 9.49
CA HIS A 83 2.06 0.45 9.76
C HIS A 83 2.51 0.18 11.20
N GLY A 84 1.63 0.36 12.18
CA GLY A 84 1.90 0.02 13.58
C GLY A 84 2.24 -1.46 13.78
N ALA A 85 1.56 -2.35 13.05
CA ALA A 85 1.81 -3.80 13.05
C ALA A 85 3.06 -4.22 12.25
N ALA A 86 3.83 -3.26 11.72
CA ALA A 86 5.01 -3.49 10.90
C ALA A 86 4.73 -4.31 9.62
N ALA A 87 3.52 -4.20 9.07
CA ALA A 87 3.21 -4.74 7.75
C ALA A 87 3.87 -3.88 6.66
N VAL A 88 4.18 -4.50 5.51
CA VAL A 88 4.93 -3.88 4.42
C VAL A 88 3.99 -3.55 3.26
N ARG A 89 3.75 -2.26 3.01
CA ARG A 89 2.88 -1.85 1.90
C ARG A 89 3.62 -2.00 0.56
N VAL A 90 3.03 -2.72 -0.40
CA VAL A 90 3.62 -2.92 -1.74
C VAL A 90 3.02 -1.99 -2.80
N GLY A 91 1.82 -1.48 -2.60
CA GLY A 91 1.18 -0.56 -3.55
C GLY A 91 -0.26 -0.19 -3.22
N LYS A 92 -0.86 0.59 -4.12
CA LYS A 92 -2.27 0.96 -4.19
C LYS A 92 -2.94 0.15 -5.30
N THR A 93 -4.00 -0.57 -4.97
CA THR A 93 -4.75 -1.38 -5.93
C THR A 93 -5.88 -0.59 -6.56
N ASP A 94 -6.20 -0.91 -7.80
CA ASP A 94 -7.25 -0.26 -8.56
C ASP A 94 -8.63 -0.35 -7.88
N THR A 95 -9.50 0.57 -8.27
CA THR A 95 -10.88 0.67 -7.83
C THR A 95 -11.71 1.31 -8.92
N ASP A 96 -12.99 0.95 -9.00
CA ASP A 96 -13.96 1.80 -9.66
C ASP A 96 -13.94 3.20 -9.07
N GLU A 97 -14.19 4.18 -9.92
CA GLU A 97 -14.27 5.60 -9.55
C GLU A 97 -15.23 5.78 -8.36
N PHE A 98 -14.73 6.38 -7.27
CA PHE A 98 -15.46 6.54 -6.00
C PHE A 98 -16.02 5.24 -5.37
N ALA A 99 -15.45 4.08 -5.73
CA ALA A 99 -16.01 2.77 -5.41
C ALA A 99 -17.46 2.58 -5.91
N TYR A 100 -17.85 3.34 -6.93
CA TYR A 100 -19.16 3.27 -7.55
C TYR A 100 -19.10 2.35 -8.77
N GLY A 101 -19.07 1.05 -8.49
CA GLY A 101 -19.09 0.00 -9.49
C GLY A 101 -19.44 -1.34 -8.86
N THR A 102 -19.85 -2.28 -9.69
CA THR A 102 -20.37 -3.60 -9.27
C THR A 102 -19.56 -4.76 -9.82
N THR A 103 -18.45 -4.46 -10.50
CA THR A 103 -17.62 -5.42 -11.23
C THR A 103 -16.42 -5.87 -10.42
#